data_AF-A0A928NV65-F1
#
_entry.id   AF-A0A928NV65-F1
#
_cell.length_a   1.000
_cell.length_b   1.000
_cell.length_c   1.000
_cell.angle_alpha   90.00
_cell.angle_beta   90.00
_cell.angle_gamma   90.00
#
_symmetry.space_group_name_H-M   'P 1'
#
loop_
_entity.id
_entity.type
_entity.pdbx_description
1 polymer ?
#
loop_
_entity_poly.entity_id
_entity_poly.type
_entity_poly.pdbx_seq_one_letter_code
_entity_poly.pdbx_strand_id
1 'polypeptide(L)'
;MLLKQSALVTEGYMRSYFEGIDGDLLPLVEAETYSLFGGGKRIRPFLVFEFCRMLGGEERAAAPFASAIEMIHTYSLIHDDLPCMDDDTYRRGRLTCHKQFDEATAVLA
;
A
#
# COMPACT_ATOMS: atom_id res chain seq x y z
N MET A 1 0.56 -19.52 -4.74
CA MET A 1 0.19 -20.74 -4.00
C MET A 1 -0.24 -20.46 -2.57
N LEU A 2 0.34 -19.53 -1.81
CA LEU A 2 -0.33 -18.95 -0.61
C LEU A 2 -0.14 -17.43 -0.53
N LEU A 3 1.09 -16.95 -0.73
CA LEU A 3 1.42 -15.52 -0.81
C LEU A 3 0.51 -14.71 -1.75
N LYS A 4 0.22 -15.26 -2.94
CA LYS A 4 -0.71 -14.63 -3.91
C LYS A 4 -2.14 -14.50 -3.37
N GLN A 5 -2.60 -15.47 -2.59
CA GLN A 5 -3.94 -15.43 -1.99
C GLN A 5 -4.01 -14.35 -0.92
N SER A 6 -3.03 -14.31 -0.01
CA SER A 6 -2.93 -13.26 1.01
C SER A 6 -2.85 -11.87 0.38
N ALA A 7 -2.11 -11.72 -0.72
CA ALA A 7 -2.05 -10.47 -1.47
C ALA A 7 -3.45 -10.03 -1.97
N LEU A 8 -4.19 -10.94 -2.61
CA LEU A 8 -5.54 -10.65 -3.11
C LEU A 8 -6.52 -10.26 -1.99
N VAL A 9 -6.49 -10.98 -0.87
CA VAL A 9 -7.33 -10.69 0.30
C VAL A 9 -7.00 -9.30 0.87
N THR A 10 -5.71 -9.02 1.04
CA THR A 10 -5.25 -7.70 1.54
C THR A 10 -5.68 -6.59 0.60
N GLU A 11 -5.47 -6.74 -0.71
CA GLU A 11 -5.81 -5.70 -1.68
C GLU A 11 -7.32 -5.46 -1.77
N GLY A 12 -8.14 -6.51 -1.68
CA GLY A 12 -9.59 -6.37 -1.59
C GLY A 12 -10.01 -5.58 -0.34
N TYR A 13 -9.41 -5.88 0.82
CA TYR A 13 -9.69 -5.16 2.06
C TYR A 13 -9.20 -3.70 2.00
N MET A 14 -8.00 -3.46 1.50
CA MET A 14 -7.45 -2.12 1.30
C MET A 14 -8.33 -1.26 0.40
N ARG A 15 -8.85 -1.82 -0.70
CA ARG A 15 -9.75 -1.09 -1.61
C ARG A 15 -11.00 -0.57 -0.92
N SER A 16 -11.56 -1.35 0.02
CA SER A 16 -12.76 -0.93 0.76
C SER A 16 -12.58 0.34 1.58
N TYR A 17 -11.34 0.69 1.96
CA TYR A 17 -11.06 1.96 2.66
C TYR A 17 -11.11 3.19 1.77
N PHE A 18 -11.03 3.01 0.44
CA PHE A 18 -11.10 4.10 -0.54
C PHE A 18 -12.47 4.17 -1.22
N GLU A 19 -13.40 3.26 -0.90
CA GLU A 19 -14.75 3.27 -1.45
C GLU A 19 -15.55 4.48 -0.95
N GLY A 20 -16.20 5.19 -1.88
CA GLY A 20 -17.05 6.32 -1.56
C GLY A 20 -16.31 7.63 -1.25
N ILE A 21 -14.99 7.70 -1.44
CA ILE A 21 -14.27 8.98 -1.42
C ILE A 21 -14.55 9.71 -2.73
N ASP A 22 -15.03 10.96 -2.62
CA ASP A 22 -15.35 11.83 -3.75
C ASP A 22 -14.88 13.29 -3.50
N GLY A 23 -15.13 14.15 -4.49
CA GLY A 23 -14.83 15.58 -4.40
C GLY A 23 -13.34 15.91 -4.39
N ASP A 24 -12.97 16.90 -3.58
CA ASP A 24 -11.63 17.52 -3.58
C ASP A 24 -10.51 16.59 -3.10
N LEU A 25 -10.86 15.46 -2.47
CA LEU A 25 -9.88 14.46 -2.01
C LEU A 25 -9.42 13.51 -3.12
N LEU A 26 -10.13 13.45 -4.25
CA LEU A 26 -9.83 12.50 -5.33
C LEU A 26 -8.37 12.56 -5.82
N PRO A 27 -7.75 13.74 -6.06
CA PRO A 27 -6.37 13.78 -6.53
C PRO A 27 -5.37 13.18 -5.54
N LEU A 28 -5.59 13.37 -4.23
CA LEU A 28 -4.72 12.78 -3.21
C LEU A 28 -4.90 11.27 -3.15
N VAL A 29 -6.15 10.80 -3.16
CA VAL A 29 -6.47 9.36 -3.20
C VAL A 29 -5.91 8.69 -4.45
N GLU A 30 -5.89 9.36 -5.60
CA GLU A 30 -5.24 8.85 -6.80
C GLU A 30 -3.73 8.63 -6.59
N ALA A 31 -3.03 9.54 -5.89
CA ALA A 31 -1.61 9.39 -5.58
C ALA A 31 -1.33 8.26 -4.56
N GLU A 32 -2.12 8.20 -3.48
CA GLU A 32 -2.06 7.14 -2.47
C GLU A 32 -2.27 5.77 -3.13
N THR A 33 -3.35 5.63 -3.90
CA THR A 33 -3.74 4.36 -4.53
C THR A 33 -2.83 3.97 -5.69
N TYR A 34 -2.24 4.93 -6.41
CA TYR A 34 -1.21 4.68 -7.43
C TYR A 34 -0.03 3.90 -6.84
N SER A 35 0.49 4.37 -5.71
CA SER A 35 1.63 3.78 -5.02
C SER A 35 1.24 2.50 -4.29
N LEU A 36 0.09 2.50 -3.59
CA LEU A 36 -0.39 1.37 -2.81
C LEU A 36 -0.69 0.16 -3.69
N PHE A 37 -1.30 0.35 -4.87
CA PHE A 37 -1.65 -0.72 -5.81
C PHE A 37 -0.68 -0.82 -7.00
N GLY A 38 0.50 -0.19 -6.94
CA GLY A 38 1.58 -0.28 -7.93
C GLY A 38 2.27 -1.65 -8.01
N GLY A 39 1.65 -2.70 -7.48
CA GLY A 39 2.20 -4.04 -7.33
C GLY A 39 2.94 -4.25 -6.01
N GLY A 40 3.64 -5.38 -5.89
CA GLY A 40 4.38 -5.75 -4.68
C GLY A 40 4.20 -7.20 -4.31
N LYS A 41 5.10 -7.71 -3.47
CA LYS A 41 5.04 -9.11 -3.01
C LYS A 41 4.06 -9.32 -1.84
N ARG A 42 3.62 -8.23 -1.18
CA ARG A 42 2.74 -8.26 0.01
C ARG A 42 3.25 -9.19 1.11
N ILE A 43 4.57 -9.18 1.36
CA ILE A 43 5.20 -10.05 2.35
C ILE A 43 4.72 -9.72 3.77
N ARG A 44 4.56 -8.42 4.09
CA ARG A 44 4.12 -7.99 5.42
C ARG A 44 2.69 -8.45 5.74
N PRO A 45 1.68 -8.23 4.88
CA PRO A 45 0.36 -8.83 5.04
C PRO A 45 0.39 -10.34 5.19
N PHE A 46 1.16 -11.04 4.34
CA PHE A 46 1.30 -12.48 4.40
C PHE A 46 1.78 -12.95 5.77
N LEU A 47 2.82 -12.30 6.33
CA LEU A 47 3.29 -12.62 7.68
C LEU A 47 2.20 -12.41 8.72
N VAL A 48 1.45 -11.30 8.67
CA VAL A 48 0.35 -11.04 9.60
C VAL A 48 -0.68 -12.18 9.57
N PHE A 49 -1.09 -12.63 8.38
CA PHE A 49 -2.03 -13.74 8.26
C PHE A 49 -1.46 -15.07 8.74
N GLU A 50 -0.21 -15.41 8.39
CA GLU A 50 0.40 -16.68 8.81
C GLU A 50 0.60 -16.75 10.32
N PHE A 51 1.02 -15.66 10.97
CA PHE A 51 1.12 -15.61 12.43
C PHE A 51 -0.26 -15.71 13.10
N CYS A 52 -1.29 -15.03 12.57
CA CYS A 52 -2.65 -15.16 13.07
C CYS A 52 -3.12 -16.62 13.00
N ARG A 53 -2.95 -17.27 11.84
CA ARG A 53 -3.35 -18.67 11.61
C ARG A 53 -2.59 -19.64 12.51
N MET A 54 -1.28 -19.45 12.67
CA MET A 54 -0.43 -20.28 13.53
C MET A 54 -0.89 -20.24 15.00
N LEU A 55 -1.46 -19.11 15.43
CA LEU A 55 -1.97 -18.91 16.79
C LEU A 55 -3.47 -19.23 16.93
N GLY A 56 -4.09 -19.83 15.91
CA GLY A 56 -5.51 -20.21 15.92
C GLY A 56 -6.49 -19.06 15.72
N GLY A 57 -6.03 -17.92 15.21
CA GLY A 57 -6.87 -16.76 14.92
C GLY A 57 -7.54 -16.82 13.54
N GLU A 58 -8.61 -16.04 13.41
CA GLU A 58 -9.38 -15.90 12.17
C GLU A 58 -8.73 -14.89 11.21
N GLU A 59 -8.64 -15.24 9.92
CA GLU A 59 -8.04 -14.37 8.89
C GLU A 59 -8.74 -13.02 8.81
N ARG A 60 -10.08 -13.00 8.93
CA ARG A 60 -10.88 -11.78 8.90
C ARG A 60 -10.53 -10.80 10.02
N ALA A 61 -10.14 -11.31 11.20
CA ALA A 61 -9.70 -10.46 12.31
C ALA A 61 -8.32 -9.85 12.07
N ALA A 62 -7.47 -10.50 11.26
CA ALA A 62 -6.14 -10.04 10.90
C ALA A 62 -6.12 -9.06 9.70
N ALA A 63 -7.16 -9.07 8.85
CA ALA A 63 -7.19 -8.28 7.61
C ALA A 63 -6.99 -6.75 7.80
N PRO A 64 -7.57 -6.09 8.82
CA PRO A 64 -7.26 -4.68 9.09
C PRO A 64 -5.79 -4.44 9.41
N PHE A 65 -5.17 -5.32 10.21
CA PHE A 65 -3.76 -5.21 10.59
C PHE A 65 -2.82 -5.49 9.41
N ALA A 66 -3.18 -6.47 8.57
CA ALA A 66 -2.47 -6.78 7.34
C ALA A 66 -2.51 -5.58 6.36
N SER A 67 -3.64 -4.89 6.27
CA SER A 67 -3.79 -3.68 5.46
C SER A 67 -2.99 -2.52 6.03
N ALA A 68 -3.12 -2.25 7.33
CA ALA A 68 -2.42 -1.16 8.00
C ALA A 68 -0.89 -1.26 7.85
N ILE A 69 -0.31 -2.44 8.04
CA ILE A 69 1.15 -2.60 7.93
C ILE A 69 1.66 -2.41 6.49
N GLU A 70 0.85 -2.74 5.49
CA GLU A 70 1.21 -2.51 4.09
C GLU A 70 1.03 -1.06 3.69
N MET A 71 0.00 -0.37 4.21
CA MET A 71 -0.16 1.08 4.03
C MET A 71 1.01 1.86 4.64
N ILE A 72 1.43 1.52 5.86
CA ILE A 72 2.63 2.10 6.48
C ILE A 72 3.88 1.82 5.65
N HIS A 73 4.00 0.60 5.12
CA HIS A 73 5.12 0.27 4.24
C HIS A 73 5.10 1.09 2.94
N THR A 74 3.93 1.26 2.32
CA THR A 74 3.81 2.05 1.09
C THR A 74 4.16 3.51 1.36
N TYR A 75 3.65 4.12 2.44
CA TYR A 75 4.00 5.47 2.86
C TYR A 75 5.52 5.64 2.97
N SER A 76 6.21 4.70 3.64
CA SER A 76 7.66 4.80 3.79
C SER A 76 8.38 4.80 2.44
N LEU A 77 7.92 3.98 1.48
CA LEU A 77 8.52 3.93 0.15
C LEU A 77 8.26 5.21 -0.66
N ILE A 78 7.08 5.82 -0.53
CA ILE A 78 6.77 7.09 -1.20
C ILE A 78 7.73 8.18 -0.72
N HIS A 79 7.96 8.25 0.59
CA HIS A 79 8.84 9.25 1.18
C HIS A 79 10.32 8.95 0.92
N ASP A 80 10.73 7.67 0.97
CA ASP A 80 12.09 7.25 0.59
C ASP A 80 12.40 7.64 -0.86
N ASP A 81 11.41 7.60 -1.77
CA ASP A 81 11.60 7.96 -3.17
C ASP A 81 11.85 9.47 -3.39
N LEU A 82 11.58 10.35 -2.43
CA LEU A 82 11.68 11.80 -2.62
C LEU A 82 13.11 12.27 -2.93
N PRO A 83 13.31 13.41 -3.62
CA PRO A 83 14.64 13.93 -3.96
C PRO A 83 15.54 14.23 -2.75
N CYS A 84 14.96 14.48 -1.58
CA CYS A 84 15.70 14.70 -0.34
C CYS A 84 16.08 13.41 0.41
N MET A 85 15.60 12.26 -0.06
CA MET A 85 15.86 10.92 0.48
C MET A 85 16.71 10.14 -0.54
N ASP A 86 16.14 9.18 -1.28
CA ASP A 86 16.87 8.36 -2.25
C ASP A 86 16.88 8.95 -3.68
N ASP A 87 16.03 9.95 -3.97
CA ASP A 87 15.85 10.56 -5.31
C ASP A 87 15.57 9.52 -6.43
N ASP A 88 14.80 8.49 -6.10
CA ASP A 88 14.48 7.42 -7.03
C ASP A 88 13.48 7.90 -8.10
N THR A 89 13.82 7.69 -9.38
CA THR A 89 12.90 8.01 -10.49
C THR A 89 11.91 6.88 -10.77
N TYR A 90 12.30 5.63 -10.50
CA TYR A 90 11.49 4.45 -10.80
C TYR A 90 11.40 3.47 -9.63
N ARG A 91 10.19 2.95 -9.39
CA ARG A 91 9.95 1.83 -8.49
C ARG A 91 9.20 0.73 -9.21
N ARG A 92 9.79 -0.48 -9.24
CA ARG A 92 9.22 -1.67 -9.88
C ARG A 92 8.83 -1.45 -11.36
N GLY A 93 9.62 -0.65 -12.08
CA GLY A 93 9.40 -0.32 -13.49
C GLY A 93 8.31 0.74 -13.74
N ARG A 94 7.79 1.40 -12.71
CA ARG A 94 6.86 2.54 -12.79
C ARG A 94 7.53 3.80 -12.25
N LEU A 95 7.08 4.98 -12.65
CA LEU A 95 7.52 6.24 -12.04
C LEU A 95 7.19 6.21 -10.54
N THR A 96 8.07 6.79 -9.73
CA THR A 96 7.80 7.03 -8.31
C THR A 96 6.70 8.08 -8.15
N CYS A 97 6.06 8.13 -6.97
CA CYS A 97 4.89 9.00 -6.74
C CYS A 97 5.17 10.46 -7.13
N HIS A 98 6.29 11.01 -6.66
CA HIS A 98 6.66 12.41 -6.93
C HIS A 98 7.02 12.68 -8.40
N LYS A 99 7.44 11.67 -9.17
CA LYS A 99 7.67 11.79 -10.62
C LYS A 99 6.38 11.65 -11.43
N GLN A 100 5.40 10.89 -10.93
CA GLN A 100 4.11 10.71 -11.58
C GLN A 100 3.16 11.89 -11.35
N PHE A 101 3.20 12.47 -10.15
CA PHE A 101 2.40 13.60 -9.72
C PHE A 101 3.33 14.80 -9.48
N ASP A 102 3.61 15.12 -8.22
CA ASP A 102 4.58 16.13 -7.79
C ASP A 102 5.06 15.82 -6.36
N GLU A 103 6.10 16.50 -5.90
CA GLU A 103 6.68 16.28 -4.56
C GLU A 103 5.70 16.60 -3.43
N ALA A 104 4.89 17.66 -3.54
CA ALA A 104 3.97 18.05 -2.46
C ALA A 104 2.83 17.03 -2.31
N THR A 105 2.28 16.57 -3.43
CA THR A 105 1.29 15.50 -3.47
C THR A 105 1.88 14.19 -2.93
N ALA A 106 3.11 13.85 -3.29
CA ALA A 106 3.79 12.65 -2.76
C ALA A 106 4.08 12.74 -1.25
N VAL A 107 4.35 13.94 -0.71
CA VAL A 107 4.53 14.12 0.74
C VAL A 107 3.22 13.91 1.50
N LEU A 108 2.08 14.29 0.90
CA LEU A 108 0.75 14.14 1.52
C LEU A 108 0.19 12.71 1.40
N ALA A 109 0.57 11.97 0.35
CA ALA A 109 0.15 10.60 0.07
C ALA A 109 0.90 9.56 0.93
#